data_AF-A0AAE0Q9R0-F1
#
_entry.id   AF-A0AAE0Q9R0-F1
#
_cell.length_a   1.000
_cell.length_b   1.000
_cell.length_c   1.000
_cell.angle_alpha   90.00
_cell.angle_beta   90.00
_cell.angle_gamma   90.00
#
_symmetry.space_group_name_H-M   'P 1'
#
loop_
_entity.id
_entity.type
_entity.pdbx_description
1 polymer ?
#
loop_
_entity_poly.entity_id
_entity_poly.type
_entity_poly.pdbx_seq_one_letter_code
_entity_poly.pdbx_strand_id
1 'polypeptide(L)'
;MKISRERNVPVDQSNCSVLNQRPPVNMADYKEAPLATRPKTLDPAEYFKVSPEYRRAEEARAALRARMKREYQTKLNNPLRKELIEDPALTRWTYARTELYNHFRPTPKSSLIAGLIGVAPLFILCYVLKTDRDKREQRIKDGTYQRPYRLSY
;
A
#
# COMPACT_ATOMS: atom_id res chain seq x y z
N MET A 1 -78.19 -17.93 17.46
CA MET A 1 -78.49 -16.72 16.66
C MET A 1 -77.21 -15.88 16.60
N LYS A 2 -76.59 -15.82 15.41
CA LYS A 2 -75.53 -14.89 14.92
C LYS A 2 -74.40 -14.51 15.91
N ILE A 3 -73.25 -15.19 15.92
CA ILE A 3 -72.06 -14.94 15.06
C ILE A 3 -71.80 -13.45 14.78
N SER A 4 -70.79 -12.89 15.45
CA SER A 4 -70.01 -11.74 14.97
C SER A 4 -68.53 -12.00 15.23
N ARG A 5 -67.83 -12.37 14.15
CA ARG A 5 -66.36 -12.42 14.04
C ARG A 5 -65.84 -10.99 14.04
N GLU A 6 -64.99 -10.62 14.99
CA GLU A 6 -64.08 -9.51 14.78
C GLU A 6 -63.00 -9.95 13.79
N ARG A 7 -62.94 -9.25 12.66
CA ARG A 7 -61.97 -9.48 11.59
C ARG A 7 -60.65 -8.83 11.98
N ASN A 8 -59.64 -9.67 12.17
CA ASN A 8 -58.24 -9.25 12.09
C ASN A 8 -58.00 -8.55 10.74
N VAL A 9 -57.61 -7.28 10.78
CA VAL A 9 -57.12 -6.54 9.62
C VAL A 9 -55.63 -6.87 9.50
N PRO A 10 -55.15 -7.44 8.38
CA PRO A 10 -53.73 -7.63 8.17
C PRO A 10 -53.07 -6.26 7.96
N VAL A 11 -52.13 -5.92 8.85
CA VAL A 11 -51.20 -4.81 8.62
C VAL A 11 -50.32 -5.21 7.44
N ASP A 12 -50.56 -4.55 6.31
CA ASP A 12 -49.82 -4.74 5.08
C ASP A 12 -48.37 -4.26 5.26
N GLN A 13 -47.48 -5.18 5.62
CA GLN A 13 -46.03 -4.94 5.76
C GLN A 13 -45.31 -4.83 4.40
N SER A 14 -46.03 -4.82 3.28
CA SER A 14 -45.41 -4.85 1.94
C SER A 14 -44.93 -3.49 1.40
N ASN A 15 -45.12 -2.39 2.14
CA ASN A 15 -44.80 -1.03 1.66
C ASN A 15 -43.73 -0.26 2.47
N CYS A 16 -42.83 -0.95 3.19
CA CYS A 16 -41.67 -0.32 3.85
C CYS A 16 -40.33 -0.51 3.12
N SER A 17 -40.33 -0.97 1.86
CA SER A 17 -39.13 -1.24 1.06
C SER A 17 -38.77 -0.14 0.05
N VAL A 18 -39.46 1.01 0.05
CA VAL A 18 -39.24 2.10 -0.93
C VAL A 18 -38.68 3.36 -0.26
N LEU A 19 -37.63 3.19 0.55
CA LEU A 19 -36.67 4.26 0.81
C LEU A 19 -35.26 3.77 0.48
N ASN A 20 -35.13 3.17 -0.69
CA ASN A 20 -33.84 3.11 -1.39
C ASN A 20 -33.58 4.52 -1.96
N GLN A 21 -33.22 5.45 -1.07
CA GLN A 21 -32.80 6.78 -1.45
C GLN A 21 -31.56 6.64 -2.33
N ARG A 22 -31.73 6.80 -3.65
CA ARG A 22 -30.61 7.19 -4.52
C ARG A 22 -30.04 8.47 -3.92
N PRO A 23 -28.74 8.52 -3.56
CA PRO A 23 -28.15 9.78 -3.13
C PRO A 23 -28.25 10.81 -4.27
N PRO A 24 -28.50 12.09 -3.97
CA PRO A 24 -28.48 13.15 -4.97
C PRO A 24 -27.10 13.24 -5.62
N VAL A 25 -27.04 13.27 -6.95
CA VAL A 25 -25.77 13.34 -7.70
C VAL A 25 -25.33 14.80 -7.77
N ASN A 26 -24.23 15.15 -7.08
CA ASN A 26 -23.11 15.98 -7.57
C ASN A 26 -22.21 16.49 -6.42
N MET A 27 -21.43 15.59 -5.85
CA MET A 27 -20.01 15.83 -5.54
C MET A 27 -19.28 14.64 -6.15
N ALA A 28 -18.25 14.86 -6.98
CA ALA A 28 -17.60 13.78 -7.72
C ALA A 28 -17.17 12.63 -6.78
N ASP A 29 -17.68 11.41 -7.03
CA ASP A 29 -17.36 10.24 -6.22
C ASP A 29 -15.83 10.01 -6.19
N TYR A 30 -15.23 10.06 -4.99
CA TYR A 30 -13.79 9.88 -4.84
C TYR A 30 -13.40 8.42 -5.11
N LYS A 31 -12.64 8.24 -6.19
CA LYS A 31 -12.00 6.97 -6.56
C LYS A 31 -10.63 6.90 -5.90
N GLU A 32 -10.47 5.92 -5.03
CA GLU A 32 -9.17 5.61 -4.44
C GLU A 32 -8.19 5.10 -5.50
N ALA A 33 -6.91 5.47 -5.35
CA ALA A 33 -5.81 4.96 -6.15
C ALA A 33 -4.71 4.45 -5.20
N PRO A 34 -3.80 3.57 -5.66
CA PRO A 34 -2.74 3.01 -4.81
C PRO A 34 -1.89 4.06 -4.09
N LEU A 35 -1.75 5.26 -4.68
CA LEU A 35 -1.01 6.39 -4.11
C LEU A 35 -1.91 7.51 -3.57
N ALA A 36 -3.24 7.39 -3.72
CA ALA A 36 -4.22 8.37 -3.27
C ALA A 36 -5.34 7.65 -2.49
N THR A 37 -5.14 7.55 -1.18
CA THR A 37 -6.12 6.93 -0.27
C THR A 37 -7.25 7.89 0.05
N ARG A 38 -8.46 7.35 0.20
CA ARG A 38 -9.65 8.12 0.60
C ARG A 38 -9.42 8.84 1.94
N PRO A 39 -9.75 10.14 2.05
CA PRO A 39 -9.67 10.83 3.33
C PRO A 39 -10.68 10.24 4.32
N LYS A 40 -10.31 10.19 5.60
CA LYS A 40 -11.13 9.59 6.67
C LYS A 40 -12.54 10.18 6.76
N THR A 41 -12.67 11.48 6.50
CA THR A 41 -13.97 12.18 6.54
C THR A 41 -14.95 11.70 5.47
N LEU A 42 -14.45 11.17 4.36
CA LEU A 42 -15.26 10.68 3.26
C LEU A 42 -15.52 9.17 3.35
N ASP A 43 -14.86 8.45 4.27
CA ASP A 43 -15.08 7.02 4.43
C ASP A 43 -16.42 6.74 5.12
N PRO A 44 -17.40 6.10 4.45
CA PRO A 44 -18.68 5.79 5.07
C PRO A 44 -18.55 4.83 6.26
N ALA A 45 -17.48 4.04 6.33
CA ALA A 45 -17.26 3.09 7.41
C ALA A 45 -17.06 3.78 8.77
N GLU A 46 -16.50 5.01 8.78
CA GLU A 46 -16.22 5.77 10.01
C GLU A 46 -17.51 6.11 10.78
N TYR A 47 -18.58 6.47 10.06
CA TYR A 47 -19.83 6.94 10.67
C TYR A 47 -20.93 5.88 10.70
N PHE A 48 -21.13 5.14 9.60
CA PHE A 48 -22.31 4.29 9.43
C PHE A 48 -22.11 2.84 9.90
N LYS A 49 -20.85 2.38 10.10
CA LYS A 49 -20.53 0.97 10.40
C LYS A 49 -19.90 0.75 11.78
N VAL A 50 -20.25 1.57 12.77
CA VAL A 50 -19.70 1.49 14.14
C VAL A 50 -20.40 0.38 14.95
N SER A 51 -20.00 -0.87 14.71
CA SER A 51 -20.45 -2.03 15.48
C SER A 51 -19.83 -2.04 16.91
N PRO A 52 -20.43 -2.73 17.88
CA PRO A 52 -19.83 -2.88 19.21
C PRO A 52 -18.45 -3.52 19.19
N GLU A 53 -18.22 -4.51 18.31
CA GLU A 53 -16.90 -5.12 18.14
C GLU A 53 -15.86 -4.15 17.59
N TYR A 54 -16.25 -3.26 16.67
CA TYR A 54 -15.37 -2.21 16.16
C TYR A 54 -14.93 -1.27 17.27
N ARG A 55 -15.84 -0.86 18.17
CA ARG A 55 -15.49 0.00 19.32
C ARG A 55 -14.51 -0.68 20.26
N ARG A 56 -14.74 -1.96 20.60
CA ARG A 56 -13.81 -2.75 21.42
C ARG A 56 -12.42 -2.84 20.78
N ALA A 57 -12.35 -3.05 19.48
CA ALA A 57 -11.08 -3.10 18.76
C ALA A 57 -10.35 -1.74 18.79
N GLU A 58 -11.07 -0.62 18.65
CA GLU A 58 -10.47 0.71 18.71
C GLU A 58 -10.04 1.09 20.12
N GLU A 59 -10.83 0.74 21.14
CA GLU A 59 -10.45 0.84 22.56
C GLU A 59 -9.18 0.03 22.86
N ALA A 60 -9.09 -1.21 22.35
CA ALA A 60 -7.90 -2.05 22.52
C ALA A 60 -6.65 -1.43 21.83
N ARG A 61 -6.80 -0.89 20.61
CA ARG A 61 -5.73 -0.16 19.91
C ARG A 61 -5.31 1.10 20.66
N ALA A 62 -6.27 1.86 21.19
CA ALA A 62 -6.02 3.07 21.97
C ALA A 62 -5.32 2.75 23.29
N ALA A 63 -5.74 1.69 23.99
CA ALA A 63 -5.10 1.20 25.21
C ALA A 63 -3.65 0.77 24.95
N LEU A 64 -3.40 0.02 23.88
CA LEU A 64 -2.05 -0.38 23.47
C LEU A 64 -1.18 0.85 23.16
N ARG A 65 -1.70 1.81 22.38
CA ARG A 65 -1.02 3.06 22.05
C ARG A 65 -0.69 3.87 23.31
N ALA A 66 -1.62 3.99 24.24
CA ALA A 66 -1.43 4.68 25.51
C ALA A 66 -0.36 4.00 26.37
N ARG A 67 -0.35 2.67 26.42
CA ARG A 67 0.67 1.88 27.13
C ARG A 67 2.06 2.15 26.58
N MET A 68 2.25 2.01 25.26
CA MET A 68 3.55 2.24 24.61
C MET A 68 4.03 3.68 24.76
N LYS A 69 3.11 4.67 24.65
CA LYS A 69 3.44 6.08 24.87
C LYS A 69 3.89 6.34 26.31
N ARG A 70 3.22 5.74 27.30
CA ARG A 70 3.59 5.84 28.71
C ARG A 70 4.99 5.27 28.95
N GLU A 71 5.25 4.06 28.45
CA GLU A 71 6.57 3.40 28.56
C GLU A 71 7.68 4.29 27.99
N TYR A 72 7.46 4.89 26.80
CA TYR A 72 8.41 5.81 26.18
C TYR A 72 8.62 7.09 27.02
N GLN A 73 7.54 7.73 27.48
CA GLN A 73 7.62 8.95 28.29
C GLN A 73 8.36 8.72 29.61
N THR A 74 8.14 7.57 30.28
CA THR A 74 8.86 7.23 31.51
C THR A 74 10.37 7.12 31.27
N LYS A 75 10.80 6.52 30.15
CA LYS A 75 12.22 6.44 29.79
C LYS A 75 12.79 7.81 29.44
N LEU A 76 12.04 8.62 28.70
CA LEU A 76 12.46 9.94 28.24
C LEU A 76 12.65 10.93 29.40
N ASN A 77 11.72 10.91 30.36
CA ASN A 77 11.69 11.85 31.47
C ASN A 77 12.64 11.48 32.64
N ASN A 78 13.43 10.40 32.52
CA ASN A 78 14.42 10.04 33.55
C ASN A 78 15.63 11.00 33.48
N PRO A 79 15.91 11.79 34.53
CA PRO A 79 17.02 12.75 34.54
C PRO A 79 18.41 12.09 34.54
N LEU A 80 18.51 10.82 34.92
CA LEU A 80 19.77 10.08 34.97
C LEU A 80 20.13 9.42 33.63
N ARG A 81 19.29 9.55 32.60
CA ARG A 81 19.50 8.90 31.30
C ARG A 81 20.65 9.55 30.54
N LYS A 82 21.66 8.75 30.17
CA LYS A 82 22.80 9.16 29.33
C LYS A 82 22.77 8.58 27.90
N GLU A 83 21.99 7.53 27.68
CA GLU A 83 22.00 6.73 26.44
C GLU A 83 20.78 6.99 25.56
N LEU A 84 20.88 6.63 24.28
CA LEU A 84 19.77 6.68 23.32
C LEU A 84 18.69 5.64 23.68
N ILE A 85 17.42 6.01 23.57
CA ILE A 85 16.31 5.07 23.79
C ILE A 85 16.19 4.18 22.57
N GLU A 86 16.43 2.88 22.75
CA GLU A 86 16.21 1.89 21.71
C GLU A 86 14.71 1.62 21.52
N ASP A 87 14.25 1.72 20.27
CA ASP A 87 12.91 1.33 19.88
C ASP A 87 12.93 -0.13 19.37
N PRO A 88 12.28 -1.07 20.09
CA PRO A 88 12.18 -2.45 19.62
C PRO A 88 11.39 -2.58 18.32
N ALA A 89 10.47 -1.65 18.00
CA ALA A 89 9.75 -1.66 16.73
C ALA A 89 10.68 -1.36 15.57
N LEU A 90 11.55 -0.34 15.71
CA LEU A 90 12.56 -0.02 14.70
C LEU A 90 13.54 -1.19 14.50
N THR A 91 14.02 -1.78 15.59
CA THR A 91 14.95 -2.91 15.55
C THR A 91 14.35 -4.13 14.84
N ARG A 92 13.07 -4.43 15.09
CA ARG A 92 12.35 -5.51 14.39
C ARG A 92 12.12 -5.17 12.91
N TRP A 93 11.85 -3.91 12.59
CA TRP A 93 11.66 -3.48 11.21
C TRP A 93 12.95 -3.56 10.41
N THR A 94 14.08 -3.12 10.98
CA THR A 94 15.39 -3.27 10.33
C THR A 94 15.75 -4.75 10.16
N TYR A 95 15.52 -5.56 11.19
CA TYR A 95 15.73 -7.01 11.13
C TYR A 95 14.89 -7.69 10.04
N ALA A 96 13.60 -7.37 9.94
CA ALA A 96 12.73 -7.92 8.89
C ALA A 96 13.20 -7.56 7.46
N ARG A 97 13.94 -6.45 7.29
CA ARG A 97 14.52 -6.05 6.00
C ARG A 97 15.88 -6.68 5.71
N THR A 98 16.54 -7.25 6.70
CA THR A 98 17.81 -7.97 6.51
C THR A 98 17.57 -9.48 6.41
N GLU A 99 16.55 -10.00 7.07
CA GLU A 99 16.20 -11.43 7.11
C GLU A 99 15.40 -11.89 5.88
N LEU A 100 15.89 -11.59 4.67
CA LEU A 100 15.21 -12.02 3.44
C LEU A 100 15.43 -13.50 3.13
N TYR A 101 16.64 -14.01 3.38
CA TYR A 101 17.02 -15.35 2.90
C TYR A 101 16.29 -16.48 3.63
N ASN A 102 16.04 -16.33 4.94
CA ASN A 102 15.37 -17.36 5.75
C ASN A 102 13.91 -17.59 5.33
N HIS A 103 13.25 -16.56 4.79
CA HIS A 103 11.86 -16.63 4.35
C HIS A 103 11.72 -16.74 2.82
N PHE A 104 12.82 -16.71 2.07
CA PHE A 104 12.81 -16.83 0.63
C PHE A 104 12.46 -18.25 0.20
N ARG A 105 11.48 -18.39 -0.70
CA ARG A 105 11.10 -19.67 -1.31
C ARG A 105 11.36 -19.57 -2.81
N PRO A 106 12.23 -20.43 -3.39
CA PRO A 106 12.46 -20.42 -4.82
C PRO A 106 11.22 -20.93 -5.55
N THR A 107 10.40 -20.00 -6.06
CA THR A 107 9.20 -20.28 -6.87
C THR A 107 9.47 -19.95 -8.34
N PRO A 108 8.76 -20.57 -9.30
CA PRO A 108 8.95 -20.25 -10.72
C PRO A 108 8.68 -18.77 -11.02
N LYS A 109 7.71 -18.15 -10.34
CA LYS A 109 7.40 -16.71 -10.49
C LYS A 109 8.55 -15.82 -10.00
N SER A 110 9.13 -16.12 -8.83
CA SER A 110 10.27 -15.35 -8.31
C SER A 110 11.50 -15.50 -9.20
N SER A 111 11.76 -16.69 -9.72
CA SER A 111 12.88 -16.93 -10.65
C SER A 111 12.70 -16.18 -11.96
N LEU A 112 11.48 -16.12 -12.50
CA LEU A 112 11.18 -15.35 -13.72
C LEU A 112 11.40 -13.85 -13.49
N ILE A 113 10.90 -13.29 -12.39
CA ILE A 113 11.09 -11.87 -12.05
C ILE A 113 12.59 -11.57 -11.86
N ALA A 114 13.32 -12.44 -11.17
CA ALA A 114 14.76 -12.28 -10.95
C ALA A 114 15.55 -12.34 -12.28
N GLY A 115 15.20 -13.26 -13.19
CA GLY A 115 15.80 -13.32 -14.52
C GLY A 115 15.50 -12.08 -15.35
N LEU A 116 14.24 -11.61 -15.34
CA LEU A 116 13.84 -10.43 -16.11
C LEU A 116 14.53 -9.17 -15.57
N ILE A 117 14.58 -8.97 -14.26
CA ILE A 117 15.16 -7.76 -13.67
C ILE A 117 16.69 -7.83 -13.60
N GLY A 118 17.26 -9.00 -13.35
CA GLY A 118 18.72 -9.16 -13.19
C GLY A 118 19.44 -9.36 -14.52
N VAL A 119 18.92 -10.24 -15.38
CA VAL A 119 19.64 -10.71 -16.57
C VAL A 119 19.25 -9.92 -17.82
N ALA A 120 17.98 -9.56 -18.01
CA ALA A 120 17.55 -8.81 -19.18
C ALA A 120 18.28 -7.46 -19.37
N PRO A 121 18.50 -6.60 -18.35
CA PRO A 121 19.20 -5.34 -18.57
C PRO A 121 20.66 -5.54 -19.01
N LEU A 122 21.32 -6.63 -18.59
CA LEU A 122 22.67 -6.96 -19.05
C LEU A 122 22.67 -7.27 -20.55
N PHE A 123 21.72 -8.09 -21.01
CA PHE A 123 21.59 -8.39 -22.44
C PHE A 123 21.24 -7.15 -23.28
N ILE A 124 20.34 -6.31 -22.78
CA ILE A 124 19.98 -5.05 -23.44
C ILE A 124 21.22 -4.15 -23.55
N LEU A 125 21.97 -3.96 -22.46
CA LEU A 125 23.16 -3.13 -22.46
C LEU A 125 24.24 -3.69 -23.39
N CYS A 126 24.48 -5.01 -23.36
CA CYS A 126 25.42 -5.67 -24.27
C CYS A 126 25.03 -5.45 -25.73
N TYR A 127 23.76 -5.58 -26.07
CA TYR A 127 23.29 -5.39 -27.44
C TYR A 127 23.43 -3.93 -27.89
N VAL A 128 22.98 -2.97 -27.08
CA VAL A 128 23.10 -1.54 -27.39
C VAL A 128 24.57 -1.15 -27.57
N LEU A 129 25.42 -1.48 -26.59
CA LEU A 129 26.85 -1.16 -26.67
C LEU A 129 27.52 -1.85 -27.85
N LYS A 130 27.17 -3.10 -28.15
CA LYS A 130 27.72 -3.83 -29.30
C LYS A 130 27.33 -3.16 -30.61
N THR A 131 26.06 -2.89 -30.82
CA THR A 131 25.59 -2.25 -32.07
C THR A 131 26.18 -0.86 -32.26
N ASP A 132 26.32 -0.07 -31.19
CA ASP A 132 26.94 1.26 -31.26
C ASP A 132 28.44 1.18 -31.58
N ARG A 133 29.15 0.20 -31.01
CA ARG A 133 30.56 -0.04 -31.31
C ARG A 133 30.74 -0.46 -32.77
N ASP A 134 29.95 -1.42 -33.23
CA ASP A 134 30.03 -1.95 -34.61
C ASP A 134 29.73 -0.83 -35.63
N LYS A 135 28.68 -0.01 -35.39
CA LYS A 135 28.36 1.17 -36.22
C LYS A 135 29.44 2.23 -36.20
N ARG A 136 30.11 2.43 -35.07
CA ARG A 136 31.21 3.40 -34.96
C ARG A 136 32.44 2.92 -35.72
N GLU A 137 32.77 1.64 -35.62
CA GLU A 137 33.88 1.03 -36.35
C GLU A 137 33.64 1.03 -37.86
N GLN A 138 32.41 0.79 -38.32
CA GLN A 138 32.03 0.92 -39.72
C GLN A 138 32.26 2.35 -40.23
N ARG A 139 31.72 3.36 -39.54
CA ARG A 139 31.93 4.77 -39.92
C ARG A 139 33.41 5.19 -39.96
N ILE A 140 34.25 4.59 -39.12
CA ILE A 140 35.71 4.80 -39.15
C ILE A 140 36.31 4.19 -40.43
N LYS A 141 35.91 2.96 -40.80
CA LYS A 141 36.39 2.28 -42.02
C LYS A 141 35.94 3.00 -43.30
N ASP A 142 34.71 3.51 -43.31
CA ASP A 142 34.11 4.23 -44.43
C ASP A 142 34.64 5.67 -44.58
N GLY A 143 35.53 6.12 -43.68
CA GLY A 143 36.10 7.47 -43.67
C GLY A 143 35.09 8.58 -43.35
N THR A 144 33.84 8.24 -43.05
CA THR A 144 32.76 9.21 -42.79
C THR A 144 32.77 9.75 -41.35
N TYR A 145 33.57 9.14 -40.48
CA TYR A 145 33.61 9.49 -39.07
C TYR A 145 34.53 10.66 -38.75
N GLN A 146 33.95 11.85 -38.56
CA GLN A 146 34.69 13.08 -38.28
C GLN A 146 34.93 13.29 -36.78
N ARG A 147 36.17 13.64 -36.40
CA ARG A 147 36.57 14.01 -35.03
C ARG A 147 37.55 15.21 -35.03
N PRO A 148 37.08 16.43 -35.30
CA PRO A 148 37.95 17.59 -35.55
C PRO A 148 38.80 18.03 -34.33
N TYR A 149 38.34 17.79 -33.10
CA TYR A 149 38.99 18.30 -31.89
C TYR A 149 39.45 17.18 -30.92
N ARG A 150 39.66 15.96 -31.39
CA ARG A 150 40.06 14.84 -30.53
C ARG A 150 41.57 14.83 -30.30
N LEU A 151 41.99 15.16 -29.07
CA LEU A 151 43.40 15.19 -28.64
C LEU A 151 43.83 13.94 -27.86
N SER A 152 42.89 13.12 -27.35
CA SER A 152 43.14 11.91 -26.55
C SER A 152 42.15 10.79 -26.85
N TYR A 153 42.44 9.57 -26.39
CA TYR A 153 41.63 8.37 -26.70
C TYR A 153 40.24 8.41 -26.08
#